data_AF-A0A355KD07-F1
#
_entry.id   AF-A0A355KD07-F1
#
_cell.length_a   1.000
_cell.length_b   1.000
_cell.length_c   1.000
_cell.angle_alpha   90.00
_cell.angle_beta   90.00
_cell.angle_gamma   90.00
#
_symmetry.space_group_name_H-M   'P 1'
#
loop_
_entity.id
_entity.type
_entity.pdbx_description
1 polymer ?
#
loop_
_entity_poly.entity_id
_entity_poly.type
_entity_poly.pdbx_seq_one_letter_code
_entity_poly.pdbx_strand_id
1 'polypeptide(L)'
;MRAIRKCLVSLSALAVLATPALAEEGGSTQALDDALAAGYKAGFICSSTFNAGQTLEEIRQNELSGIYPDYQRSFDKLPDAMIDPVRKLVSVTYSNTMPPRMAAWRPGFGCTQLPVGAEEGALNFLPRFAAWPDFTGEDRGSAIGSNVKVQLRIEEAERLEAPVSFAFDERSYGNGTRTSAVVVVKDGQVVAERYARGIDHETPQRTWSVAKSISATILGAARRNGHIDLDYPAVIADWNNGADPRREITLRDLLQM
;
A
#
# COMPACT_ATOMS: atom_id res chain seq x y z
N MET A 1 49.99 -14.95 -72.87
CA MET A 1 49.01 -15.90 -72.31
C MET A 1 48.76 -15.57 -70.85
N ARG A 2 47.50 -15.24 -70.54
CA ARG A 2 46.78 -15.22 -69.25
C ARG A 2 47.43 -14.61 -67.99
N ALA A 3 46.94 -13.40 -67.74
CA ALA A 3 46.96 -12.58 -66.53
C ALA A 3 46.62 -13.31 -65.22
N ILE A 4 47.38 -12.90 -64.19
CA ILE A 4 47.13 -13.09 -62.75
C ILE A 4 45.86 -12.29 -62.36
N ARG A 5 44.79 -13.00 -61.98
CA ARG A 5 43.60 -12.45 -61.31
C ARG A 5 42.90 -13.57 -60.54
N LYS A 6 42.73 -13.37 -59.22
CA LYS A 6 41.56 -13.71 -58.37
C LYS A 6 42.02 -13.64 -56.91
N CYS A 7 41.86 -12.47 -56.28
CA CYS A 7 40.65 -12.01 -55.59
C CYS A 7 40.68 -12.41 -54.11
N LEU A 8 41.27 -11.50 -53.32
CA LEU A 8 40.91 -11.24 -51.93
C LEU A 8 39.39 -11.08 -51.81
N VAL A 9 38.70 -12.09 -51.28
CA VAL A 9 37.36 -11.94 -50.71
C VAL A 9 37.24 -12.98 -49.61
N SER A 10 37.26 -12.55 -48.34
CA SER A 10 36.55 -13.17 -47.20
C SER A 10 37.05 -12.56 -45.88
N LEU A 11 36.70 -11.30 -45.62
CA LEU A 11 36.83 -10.70 -44.29
C LEU A 11 35.85 -9.53 -44.15
N SER A 12 34.58 -9.77 -44.46
CA SER A 12 33.52 -8.76 -44.34
C SER A 12 32.14 -9.42 -44.22
N ALA A 13 31.89 -10.19 -43.15
CA ALA A 13 30.53 -10.62 -42.80
C ALA A 13 30.46 -11.24 -41.38
N LEU A 14 30.92 -10.53 -40.35
CA LEU A 14 30.55 -10.86 -38.96
C LEU A 14 30.63 -9.63 -38.06
N ALA A 15 30.06 -8.52 -38.54
CA ALA A 15 29.50 -7.51 -37.67
C ALA A 15 28.01 -7.84 -37.53
N VAL A 16 27.71 -8.88 -36.75
CA VAL A 16 26.36 -9.01 -36.19
C VAL A 16 26.19 -7.76 -35.35
N LEU A 17 25.28 -6.91 -35.79
CA LEU A 17 24.79 -5.76 -35.05
C LEU A 17 24.28 -6.25 -33.70
N ALA A 18 25.17 -6.31 -32.71
CA ALA A 18 24.79 -6.21 -31.32
C ALA A 18 24.36 -4.76 -31.10
N THR A 19 23.21 -4.39 -31.67
CA THR A 19 22.43 -3.32 -31.07
C THR A 19 22.19 -3.80 -29.65
N PRO A 20 22.60 -3.06 -28.61
CA PRO A 20 21.99 -3.29 -27.31
C PRO A 20 20.50 -3.22 -27.61
N ALA A 21 19.77 -4.33 -27.38
CA ALA A 21 18.36 -4.19 -27.13
C ALA A 21 18.33 -3.18 -26.00
N LEU A 22 17.96 -1.95 -26.32
CA LEU A 22 17.36 -1.08 -25.33
C LEU A 22 16.18 -1.93 -24.87
N ALA A 23 16.39 -2.65 -23.76
CA ALA A 23 15.29 -3.00 -22.90
C ALA A 23 14.72 -1.64 -22.54
N GLU A 24 13.77 -1.16 -23.35
CA GLU A 24 12.79 -0.22 -22.85
C GLU A 24 12.34 -0.82 -21.54
N GLU A 25 12.69 -0.16 -20.44
CA GLU A 25 12.00 -0.37 -19.17
C GLU A 25 10.52 -0.26 -19.53
N GLY A 26 9.84 -1.41 -19.55
CA GLY A 26 8.57 -1.56 -20.25
C GLY A 26 7.58 -0.52 -19.75
N GLY A 27 7.24 0.44 -20.62
CA GLY A 27 6.15 1.36 -20.37
C GLY A 27 4.87 0.56 -20.09
N SER A 28 4.00 1.10 -19.24
CA SER A 28 2.71 0.46 -18.98
C SER A 28 1.86 0.48 -20.25
N THR A 29 1.07 -0.58 -20.45
CA THR A 29 0.04 -0.58 -21.49
C THR A 29 -1.22 0.10 -20.95
N GLN A 30 -2.02 0.72 -21.82
CA GLN A 30 -3.31 1.30 -21.41
C GLN A 30 -4.19 0.27 -20.66
N ALA A 31 -4.17 -1.00 -21.10
CA ALA A 31 -4.89 -2.07 -20.44
C ALA A 31 -4.39 -2.33 -19.01
N LEU A 32 -3.08 -2.24 -18.78
CA LEU A 32 -2.50 -2.34 -17.44
C LEU A 32 -2.87 -1.12 -16.59
N ASP A 33 -2.81 0.10 -17.15
CA ASP A 33 -3.20 1.32 -16.43
C ASP A 33 -4.67 1.29 -16.00
N ASP A 34 -5.57 0.84 -16.87
CA ASP A 34 -6.99 0.67 -16.57
C ASP A 34 -7.20 -0.39 -15.46
N ALA A 35 -6.45 -1.49 -15.51
CA ALA A 35 -6.47 -2.52 -14.47
C ALA A 35 -5.91 -2.01 -13.12
N LEU A 36 -4.88 -1.18 -13.13
CA LEU A 36 -4.30 -0.59 -11.93
C LEU A 36 -5.24 0.45 -11.32
N ALA A 37 -5.82 1.33 -12.13
CA ALA A 37 -6.80 2.32 -11.68
C ALA A 37 -8.07 1.67 -11.12
N ALA A 38 -8.55 0.58 -11.73
CA ALA A 38 -9.69 -0.17 -11.20
C ALA A 38 -9.34 -0.93 -9.92
N GLY A 39 -8.10 -1.44 -9.81
CA GLY A 39 -7.57 -2.01 -8.57
C GLY A 39 -7.54 -0.98 -7.44
N TYR A 40 -6.99 0.20 -7.72
CA TYR A 40 -7.00 1.34 -6.80
C TYR A 40 -8.42 1.68 -6.33
N LYS A 41 -9.36 1.90 -7.27
CA LYS A 41 -10.76 2.21 -6.94
C LYS A 41 -11.39 1.13 -6.06
N ALA A 42 -11.25 -0.16 -6.43
CA ALA A 42 -11.80 -1.27 -5.65
C ALA A 42 -11.19 -1.39 -4.26
N GLY A 43 -9.86 -1.32 -4.16
CA GLY A 43 -9.13 -1.46 -2.90
C GLY A 43 -9.40 -0.32 -1.92
N PHE A 44 -9.43 0.92 -2.41
CA PHE A 44 -9.64 2.09 -1.57
C PHE A 44 -11.08 2.17 -1.07
N ILE A 45 -12.07 1.92 -1.93
CA ILE A 45 -13.48 1.83 -1.50
C ILE A 45 -13.66 0.69 -0.49
N CYS A 46 -13.11 -0.50 -0.77
CA CYS A 46 -13.23 -1.64 0.15
C CYS A 46 -12.73 -1.29 1.55
N SER A 47 -11.50 -0.77 1.67
CA SER A 47 -10.92 -0.49 2.98
C SER A 47 -11.66 0.63 3.70
N SER A 48 -12.04 1.69 2.99
CA SER A 48 -12.68 2.82 3.63
C SER A 48 -14.13 2.53 4.03
N THR A 49 -14.84 1.69 3.27
CA THR A 49 -16.18 1.24 3.64
C THR A 49 -16.14 0.20 4.77
N PHE A 50 -15.31 -0.85 4.66
CA PHE A 50 -15.40 -2.01 5.56
C PHE A 50 -14.44 -1.97 6.75
N ASN A 51 -13.31 -1.25 6.66
CA ASN A 51 -12.48 -0.98 7.85
C ASN A 51 -12.93 0.31 8.54
N ALA A 52 -13.15 1.37 7.77
CA ALA A 52 -13.31 2.71 8.34
C ALA A 52 -14.75 3.21 8.45
N GLY A 53 -15.73 2.48 7.91
CA GLY A 53 -17.15 2.85 8.02
C GLY A 53 -17.51 4.15 7.27
N GLN A 54 -16.65 4.64 6.39
CA GLN A 54 -16.86 5.90 5.68
C GLN A 54 -17.96 5.78 4.62
N THR A 55 -18.70 6.87 4.44
CA THR A 55 -19.66 7.04 3.35
C THR A 55 -18.94 7.16 2.01
N LEU A 56 -19.62 6.85 0.90
CA LEU A 56 -19.02 7.01 -0.43
C LEU A 56 -18.63 8.46 -0.75
N GLU A 57 -19.30 9.44 -0.16
CA GLU A 57 -18.94 10.84 -0.36
C GLU A 57 -17.63 11.19 0.36
N GLU A 58 -17.47 10.77 1.61
CA GLU A 58 -16.20 10.90 2.33
C GLU A 58 -15.07 10.16 1.61
N ILE A 59 -15.34 8.99 1.05
CA ILE A 59 -14.35 8.21 0.29
C ILE A 59 -13.92 8.96 -0.97
N ARG A 60 -14.87 9.53 -1.73
CA ARG A 60 -14.54 10.34 -2.91
C ARG A 60 -13.65 11.53 -2.54
N GLN A 61 -14.00 12.21 -1.46
CA GLN A 61 -13.25 13.36 -0.99
C GLN A 61 -11.89 12.99 -0.41
N ASN A 62 -11.78 11.93 0.38
CA ASN A 62 -10.56 11.65 1.14
C ASN A 62 -9.58 10.74 0.38
N GLU A 63 -10.07 9.78 -0.39
CA GLU A 63 -9.29 8.63 -0.86
C GLU A 63 -9.22 8.54 -2.39
N LEU A 64 -10.21 9.08 -3.10
CA LEU A 64 -10.31 8.97 -4.57
C LEU A 64 -10.08 10.27 -5.33
N SER A 65 -9.62 11.32 -4.64
CA SER A 65 -9.29 12.62 -5.23
C SER A 65 -7.88 13.04 -4.86
N GLY A 66 -7.23 13.82 -5.74
CA GLY A 66 -5.82 14.16 -5.58
C GLY A 66 -4.90 12.94 -5.68
N ILE A 67 -5.31 11.94 -6.45
CA ILE A 67 -4.52 10.73 -6.71
C ILE A 67 -3.42 11.02 -7.74
N TYR A 68 -2.49 10.08 -7.92
CA TYR A 68 -1.39 10.26 -8.87
C TYR A 68 -1.91 10.59 -10.28
N PRO A 69 -1.37 11.62 -10.96
CA PRO A 69 -1.85 12.05 -12.28
C PRO A 69 -1.88 10.93 -13.33
N ASP A 70 -0.93 10.00 -13.25
CA ASP A 70 -0.83 8.89 -14.19
C ASP A 70 -2.03 7.93 -14.10
N TYR A 71 -2.57 7.72 -12.89
CA TYR A 71 -3.75 6.89 -12.68
C TYR A 71 -5.06 7.64 -12.94
N GLN A 72 -5.09 8.97 -12.72
CA GLN A 72 -6.31 9.78 -12.84
C GLN A 72 -6.99 9.61 -14.20
N ARG A 73 -6.22 9.62 -15.30
CA ARG A 73 -6.78 9.52 -16.66
C ARG A 73 -7.55 8.23 -16.92
N SER A 74 -7.06 7.10 -16.40
CA SER A 74 -7.77 5.82 -16.47
C SER A 74 -8.91 5.78 -15.47
N PHE A 75 -8.67 6.28 -14.24
CA PHE A 75 -9.66 6.30 -13.17
C PHE A 75 -10.96 7.01 -13.54
N ASP A 76 -10.86 8.16 -14.23
CA ASP A 76 -12.01 8.99 -14.64
C ASP A 76 -12.94 8.29 -15.64
N LYS A 77 -12.41 7.31 -16.39
CA LYS A 77 -13.19 6.53 -17.37
C LYS A 77 -13.87 5.32 -16.76
N LEU A 78 -13.48 4.93 -15.55
CA LEU A 78 -14.01 3.74 -14.91
C LEU A 78 -15.44 3.95 -14.44
N PRO A 79 -16.31 2.94 -14.54
CA PRO A 79 -17.62 2.98 -13.93
C PRO A 79 -17.51 3.09 -12.40
N ASP A 80 -18.67 3.29 -11.77
CA ASP A 80 -18.81 3.15 -10.33
C ASP A 80 -18.46 1.72 -9.88
N ALA A 81 -17.93 1.61 -8.66
CA ALA A 81 -17.64 0.32 -8.07
C ALA A 81 -18.95 -0.36 -7.63
N MET A 82 -19.03 -1.68 -7.85
CA MET A 82 -20.06 -2.52 -7.25
C MET A 82 -19.61 -2.92 -5.85
N ILE A 83 -20.47 -2.70 -4.86
CA ILE A 83 -20.21 -3.00 -3.45
C ILE A 83 -21.22 -4.04 -2.99
N ASP A 84 -20.74 -5.21 -2.61
CA ASP A 84 -21.53 -6.26 -1.96
C ASP A 84 -21.30 -6.18 -0.43
N PRO A 85 -22.24 -5.62 0.33
CA PRO A 85 -22.09 -5.45 1.78
C PRO A 85 -22.22 -6.78 2.55
N VAL A 86 -22.83 -7.80 1.96
CA VAL A 86 -23.03 -9.11 2.58
C VAL A 86 -21.75 -9.94 2.47
N ARG A 87 -21.19 -10.04 1.26
CA ARG A 87 -19.91 -10.72 1.02
C ARG A 87 -18.69 -9.88 1.38
N LYS A 88 -18.90 -8.59 1.66
CA LYS A 88 -17.86 -7.60 1.94
C LYS A 88 -16.83 -7.52 0.79
N LEU A 89 -17.35 -7.44 -0.44
CA LEU A 89 -16.60 -7.46 -1.69
C LEU A 89 -16.84 -6.16 -2.45
N VAL A 90 -15.79 -5.59 -3.03
CA VAL A 90 -15.88 -4.47 -3.96
C VAL A 90 -15.26 -4.89 -5.29
N SER A 91 -15.95 -4.59 -6.40
CA SER A 91 -15.46 -4.88 -7.75
C SER A 91 -15.62 -3.69 -8.71
N VAL A 92 -14.65 -3.52 -9.60
CA VAL A 92 -14.65 -2.47 -10.63
C VAL A 92 -14.32 -3.08 -11.99
N THR A 93 -15.26 -2.98 -12.92
CA THR A 93 -15.07 -3.39 -14.32
C THR A 93 -14.22 -2.35 -15.05
N TYR A 94 -13.25 -2.82 -15.83
CA TYR A 94 -12.34 -1.96 -16.62
C TYR A 94 -12.12 -2.46 -18.04
N SER A 95 -12.62 -3.65 -18.37
CA SER A 95 -12.49 -4.29 -19.67
C SER A 95 -13.68 -5.20 -19.92
N ASN A 96 -14.04 -5.39 -21.19
CA ASN A 96 -15.08 -6.32 -21.61
C ASN A 96 -14.57 -7.76 -21.75
N THR A 97 -13.26 -7.97 -21.71
CA THR A 97 -12.62 -9.27 -21.93
C THR A 97 -11.91 -9.82 -20.70
N MET A 98 -11.81 -9.02 -19.62
CA MET A 98 -11.13 -9.41 -18.39
C MET A 98 -12.10 -9.41 -17.21
N PRO A 99 -11.90 -10.28 -16.21
CA PRO A 99 -12.60 -10.18 -14.94
C PRO A 99 -12.41 -8.81 -14.27
N PRO A 100 -13.38 -8.31 -13.50
CA PRO A 100 -13.25 -7.04 -12.80
C PRO A 100 -12.11 -7.08 -11.78
N ARG A 101 -11.58 -5.91 -11.43
CA ARG A 101 -10.66 -5.80 -10.29
C ARG A 101 -11.47 -5.90 -9.01
N MET A 102 -11.01 -6.75 -8.09
CA MET A 102 -11.75 -7.09 -6.88
C MET A 102 -10.90 -6.87 -5.63
N ALA A 103 -11.54 -6.38 -4.57
CA ALA A 103 -11.00 -6.33 -3.23
C ALA A 103 -12.01 -6.88 -2.22
N ALA A 104 -11.58 -7.83 -1.39
CA ALA A 104 -12.45 -8.50 -0.43
C ALA A 104 -11.95 -8.27 0.99
N TRP A 105 -12.87 -7.82 1.84
CA TRP A 105 -12.62 -7.65 3.26
C TRP A 105 -12.83 -8.95 4.02
N ARG A 106 -11.95 -9.22 5.00
CA ARG A 106 -12.11 -10.33 5.93
C ARG A 106 -11.75 -9.89 7.35
N PRO A 107 -12.45 -10.40 8.38
CA PRO A 107 -12.13 -10.09 9.77
C PRO A 107 -10.66 -10.35 10.08
N GLY A 108 -9.97 -9.35 10.64
CA GLY A 108 -8.57 -9.44 11.06
C GLY A 108 -7.54 -9.34 9.93
N PHE A 109 -7.95 -9.37 8.66
CA PHE A 109 -7.08 -9.15 7.50
C PHE A 109 -7.37 -7.84 6.76
N GLY A 110 -8.52 -7.22 7.02
CA GLY A 110 -8.99 -6.06 6.27
C GLY A 110 -9.25 -6.41 4.80
N CYS A 111 -9.14 -5.43 3.91
CA CYS A 111 -9.32 -5.62 2.47
C CYS A 111 -8.06 -6.13 1.78
N THR A 112 -8.20 -7.23 1.04
CA THR A 112 -7.16 -7.75 0.14
C THR A 112 -7.58 -7.57 -1.31
N GLN A 113 -6.74 -6.92 -2.12
CA GLN A 113 -6.93 -6.82 -3.56
C GLN A 113 -6.47 -8.12 -4.24
N LEU A 114 -7.30 -8.68 -5.12
CA LEU A 114 -6.95 -9.87 -5.90
C LEU A 114 -5.98 -9.53 -7.04
N PRO A 115 -5.18 -10.47 -7.58
CA PRO A 115 -4.36 -10.24 -8.77
C PRO A 115 -5.17 -9.80 -10.00
N VAL A 116 -4.54 -9.13 -10.97
CA VAL A 116 -5.18 -8.80 -12.25
C VAL A 116 -5.54 -10.11 -12.97
N GLY A 117 -6.76 -10.18 -13.52
CA GLY A 117 -7.26 -11.38 -14.18
C GLY A 117 -7.77 -12.48 -13.23
N ALA A 118 -7.69 -12.29 -11.91
CA ALA A 118 -8.26 -13.23 -10.97
C ALA A 118 -9.80 -13.21 -11.04
N GLU A 119 -10.39 -14.39 -11.14
CA GLU A 119 -11.84 -14.60 -11.03
C GLU A 119 -12.28 -14.71 -9.57
N GLU A 120 -13.59 -14.71 -9.32
CA GLU A 120 -14.16 -14.77 -7.96
C GLU A 120 -13.70 -16.01 -7.17
N GLY A 121 -13.39 -17.12 -7.86
CA GLY A 121 -12.85 -18.33 -7.24
C GLY A 121 -11.53 -18.10 -6.48
N ALA A 122 -10.75 -17.06 -6.82
CA ALA A 122 -9.53 -16.71 -6.11
C ALA A 122 -9.78 -16.28 -4.65
N LEU A 123 -11.00 -15.85 -4.32
CA LEU A 123 -11.39 -15.51 -2.94
C LEU A 123 -11.25 -16.69 -1.97
N ASN A 124 -11.35 -17.93 -2.48
CA ASN A 124 -11.25 -19.15 -1.67
C ASN A 124 -9.81 -19.41 -1.16
N PHE A 125 -8.81 -18.81 -1.79
CA PHE A 125 -7.40 -18.95 -1.40
C PHE A 125 -6.93 -17.84 -0.45
N LEU A 126 -7.78 -16.85 -0.17
CA LEU A 126 -7.44 -15.78 0.75
C LEU A 126 -7.39 -16.30 2.19
N PRO A 127 -6.34 -15.97 2.97
CA PRO A 127 -6.15 -16.51 4.31
C PRO A 127 -7.26 -16.05 5.25
N ARG A 128 -7.69 -16.95 6.14
CA ARG A 128 -8.65 -16.67 7.22
C ARG A 128 -8.07 -17.20 8.52
N PHE A 129 -8.39 -16.53 9.63
CA PHE A 129 -8.10 -17.08 10.94
C PHE A 129 -8.97 -18.32 11.15
N ALA A 130 -8.34 -19.44 11.52
CA ALA A 130 -9.08 -20.67 11.86
C ALA A 130 -9.93 -20.46 13.13
N ALA A 131 -9.44 -19.64 14.05
CA ALA A 131 -10.16 -19.10 15.18
C ALA A 131 -9.61 -17.70 15.49
N TRP A 132 -10.48 -16.79 15.95
CA TRP A 132 -10.01 -15.50 16.47
C TRP A 132 -9.23 -15.73 17.76
N PRO A 133 -8.05 -15.09 17.94
CA PRO A 133 -7.36 -15.13 19.22
C PRO A 133 -8.27 -14.57 20.32
N ASP A 134 -8.42 -15.33 21.40
CA ASP A 134 -9.11 -14.86 22.60
C ASP A 134 -8.23 -13.83 23.30
N PHE A 135 -8.62 -12.55 23.21
CA PHE A 135 -7.94 -11.46 23.87
C PHE A 135 -8.87 -10.86 24.92
N THR A 136 -8.60 -11.18 26.18
CA THR A 136 -9.35 -10.69 27.34
C THR A 136 -8.69 -9.50 28.01
N GLY A 137 -7.63 -8.95 27.41
CA GLY A 137 -6.95 -7.77 27.94
C GLY A 137 -7.81 -6.53 27.76
N GLU A 138 -8.01 -5.77 28.84
CA GLU A 138 -8.56 -4.42 28.71
C GLU A 138 -7.52 -3.51 28.06
N ASP A 139 -7.95 -2.68 27.11
CA ASP A 139 -7.10 -1.61 26.61
C ASP A 139 -6.89 -0.57 27.74
N ARG A 140 -5.66 -0.53 28.25
CA ARG A 140 -5.23 0.41 29.29
C ARG A 140 -4.47 1.60 28.71
N GLY A 141 -4.47 1.75 27.39
CA GLY A 141 -3.91 2.91 26.72
C GLY A 141 -4.68 4.17 27.13
N SER A 142 -4.00 5.08 27.81
CA SER A 142 -4.50 6.46 28.03
C SER A 142 -4.09 7.42 26.90
N ALA A 143 -3.26 6.92 25.98
CA ALA A 143 -2.54 7.72 25.00
C ALA A 143 -3.23 7.80 23.64
N ILE A 144 -4.15 6.90 23.31
CA ILE A 144 -4.78 6.77 21.99
C ILE A 144 -6.21 6.26 22.18
N GLY A 145 -7.15 6.67 21.32
CA GLY A 145 -8.55 6.22 21.32
C GLY A 145 -9.45 7.00 22.28
N SER A 146 -10.66 6.49 22.51
CA SER A 146 -11.72 7.17 23.26
C SER A 146 -11.42 7.41 24.75
N ASN A 147 -10.34 6.82 25.27
CA ASN A 147 -9.85 7.04 26.65
C ASN A 147 -8.89 8.23 26.78
N VAL A 148 -8.53 8.89 25.68
CA VAL A 148 -7.64 10.05 25.67
C VAL A 148 -8.28 11.21 26.46
N LYS A 149 -7.50 11.80 27.36
CA LYS A 149 -7.86 13.05 28.05
C LYS A 149 -6.79 14.09 27.78
N VAL A 150 -7.06 14.99 26.84
CA VAL A 150 -6.16 16.12 26.57
C VAL A 150 -6.22 17.08 27.77
N GLN A 151 -5.19 17.02 28.61
CA GLN A 151 -5.02 17.92 29.75
C GLN A 151 -3.75 18.72 29.56
N LEU A 152 -3.88 19.88 28.94
CA LEU A 152 -2.79 20.83 28.78
C LEU A 152 -2.97 22.06 29.66
N ARG A 153 -1.85 22.64 30.08
CA ARG A 153 -1.84 24.04 30.54
C ARG A 153 -2.15 24.94 29.34
N ILE A 154 -2.83 26.05 29.60
CA ILE A 154 -3.26 27.01 28.56
C ILE A 154 -2.07 27.42 27.67
N GLU A 155 -0.92 27.74 28.27
CA GLU A 155 0.29 28.13 27.52
C GLU A 155 0.81 27.04 26.55
N GLU A 156 0.67 25.76 26.91
CA GLU A 156 1.11 24.65 26.06
C GLU A 156 0.13 24.44 24.90
N ALA A 157 -1.17 24.60 25.15
CA ALA A 157 -2.19 24.55 24.12
C ALA A 157 -2.01 25.71 23.11
N GLU A 158 -1.77 26.93 23.61
CA GLU A 158 -1.51 28.11 22.78
C GLU A 158 -0.29 27.94 21.87
N ARG A 159 0.78 27.31 22.38
CA ARG A 159 2.00 27.03 21.58
C ARG A 159 1.77 26.00 20.46
N LEU A 160 0.83 25.07 20.65
CA LEU A 160 0.53 24.03 19.67
C LEU A 160 -0.53 24.46 18.64
N GLU A 161 -1.35 25.47 18.96
CA GLU A 161 -2.46 25.88 18.11
C GLU A 161 -2.01 26.32 16.71
N ALA A 162 -0.97 27.15 16.61
CA ALA A 162 -0.45 27.62 15.33
C ALA A 162 0.14 26.48 14.47
N PRO A 163 1.12 25.68 14.94
CA PRO A 163 1.68 24.61 14.11
C PRO A 163 0.66 23.53 13.74
N VAL A 164 -0.33 23.24 14.62
CA VAL A 164 -1.43 22.33 14.28
C VAL A 164 -2.33 22.96 13.21
N SER A 165 -2.71 24.23 13.35
CA SER A 165 -3.54 24.92 12.35
C SER A 165 -2.88 25.01 10.97
N PHE A 166 -1.58 25.27 10.94
CA PHE A 166 -0.79 25.32 9.70
C PHE A 166 -0.79 23.99 8.94
N ALA A 167 -1.01 22.85 9.60
CA ALA A 167 -1.15 21.57 8.92
C ALA A 167 -2.41 21.50 8.05
N PHE A 168 -3.42 22.35 8.29
CA PHE A 168 -4.71 22.31 7.60
C PHE A 168 -4.94 23.50 6.65
N ASP A 169 -3.96 24.41 6.51
CA ASP A 169 -4.11 25.61 5.69
C ASP A 169 -3.75 25.43 4.19
N GLU A 170 -3.39 24.19 3.81
CA GLU A 170 -3.02 23.79 2.45
C GLU A 170 -1.84 24.59 1.85
N ARG A 171 -1.04 25.24 2.70
CA ARG A 171 0.03 26.16 2.27
C ARG A 171 1.32 26.01 3.07
N SER A 172 1.24 26.00 4.39
CA SER A 172 2.40 26.14 5.27
C SER A 172 3.34 24.95 5.22
N TYR A 173 2.80 23.74 5.08
CA TYR A 173 3.60 22.50 4.94
C TYR A 173 3.60 21.93 3.51
N GLY A 174 3.21 22.75 2.53
CA GLY A 174 3.19 22.40 1.12
C GLY A 174 1.92 22.93 0.44
N ASN A 175 2.08 23.47 -0.76
CA ASN A 175 0.95 23.99 -1.52
C ASN A 175 0.02 22.84 -1.96
N GLY A 176 -1.26 22.92 -1.61
CA GLY A 176 -2.27 21.91 -1.93
C GLY A 176 -2.19 20.64 -1.09
N THR A 177 -1.50 20.67 0.06
CA THR A 177 -1.49 19.52 0.99
C THR A 177 -2.87 19.24 1.56
N ARG A 178 -3.22 17.97 1.72
CA ARG A 178 -4.54 17.53 2.21
C ARG A 178 -4.41 16.74 3.50
N THR A 179 -4.32 17.43 4.64
CA THR A 179 -4.13 16.79 5.95
C THR A 179 -5.44 16.24 6.49
N SER A 180 -5.53 14.94 6.79
CA SER A 180 -6.71 14.31 7.40
C SER A 180 -6.69 14.40 8.92
N ALA A 181 -5.52 14.27 9.52
CA ALA A 181 -5.33 14.31 10.96
C ALA A 181 -3.94 14.83 11.34
N VAL A 182 -3.87 15.48 12.50
CA VAL A 182 -2.63 15.74 13.24
C VAL A 182 -2.86 15.26 14.67
N VAL A 183 -1.91 14.50 15.20
CA VAL A 183 -1.91 14.05 16.60
C VAL A 183 -0.50 14.28 17.14
N VAL A 184 -0.41 14.98 18.28
CA VAL A 184 0.84 15.26 18.99
C VAL A 184 0.81 14.54 20.32
N VAL A 185 1.79 13.68 20.56
CA VAL A 185 1.94 12.90 21.79
C VAL A 185 3.19 13.36 22.53
N LYS A 186 3.06 13.64 23.83
CA LYS A 186 4.17 13.98 24.73
C LYS A 186 4.01 13.18 26.03
N ASP A 187 5.09 12.55 26.48
CA ASP A 187 5.13 11.75 27.71
C ASP A 187 4.03 10.67 27.78
N GLY A 188 3.71 10.09 26.62
CA GLY A 188 2.68 9.05 26.49
C GLY A 188 1.23 9.57 26.59
N GLN A 189 0.99 10.87 26.42
CA GLN A 189 -0.35 11.47 26.39
C GLN A 189 -0.53 12.32 25.14
N VAL A 190 -1.73 12.31 24.56
CA VAL A 190 -2.08 13.26 23.49
C VAL A 190 -2.20 14.64 24.10
N VAL A 191 -1.46 15.57 23.51
CA VAL A 191 -1.42 16.97 23.93
C VAL A 191 -2.10 17.88 22.91
N ALA A 192 -2.18 17.48 21.64
CA ALA A 192 -3.00 18.16 20.66
C ALA A 192 -3.46 17.16 19.61
N GLU A 193 -4.68 17.33 19.13
CA GLU A 193 -5.19 16.60 17.98
C GLU A 193 -6.17 17.46 17.19
N ARG A 194 -6.21 17.25 15.88
CA ARG A 194 -7.19 17.86 14.98
C ARG A 194 -7.43 16.90 13.83
N TYR A 195 -8.67 16.83 13.40
CA TYR A 195 -9.12 15.98 12.32
C TYR A 195 -9.93 16.80 11.32
N ALA A 196 -10.03 16.33 10.08
CA ALA A 196 -10.76 17.01 9.01
C ALA A 196 -11.54 16.02 8.14
N ARG A 197 -12.52 16.55 7.39
CA ARG A 197 -13.24 15.83 6.32
C ARG A 197 -13.91 14.52 6.79
N GLY A 198 -14.61 14.59 7.92
CA GLY A 198 -15.35 13.46 8.49
C GLY A 198 -14.48 12.40 9.16
N ILE A 199 -13.15 12.60 9.22
CA ILE A 199 -12.26 11.76 10.00
C ILE A 199 -12.32 12.19 11.46
N ASP A 200 -12.25 11.22 12.37
CA ASP A 200 -12.08 11.41 13.80
C ASP A 200 -11.00 10.47 14.38
N HIS A 201 -10.84 10.52 15.70
CA HIS A 201 -9.88 9.72 16.45
C HIS A 201 -10.13 8.20 16.43
N GLU A 202 -11.33 7.75 16.05
CA GLU A 202 -11.67 6.33 15.94
C GLU A 202 -11.64 5.83 14.49
N THR A 203 -11.59 6.74 13.52
CA THR A 203 -11.59 6.42 12.09
C THR A 203 -10.23 5.85 11.65
N PRO A 204 -10.14 4.56 11.29
CA PRO A 204 -8.90 3.97 10.77
C PRO A 204 -8.45 4.65 9.48
N GLN A 205 -7.17 5.00 9.41
CA GLN A 205 -6.55 5.63 8.24
C GLN A 205 -5.63 4.66 7.51
N ARG A 206 -5.47 4.85 6.19
CA ARG A 206 -4.43 4.16 5.42
C ARG A 206 -3.06 4.68 5.85
N THR A 207 -2.21 3.78 6.35
CA THR A 207 -0.91 4.13 6.94
C THR A 207 0.24 4.19 5.92
N TRP A 208 0.06 3.64 4.72
CA TRP A 208 1.12 3.55 3.70
C TRP A 208 2.40 2.92 4.28
N SER A 209 3.57 3.51 4.04
CA SER A 209 4.84 3.01 4.57
C SER A 209 4.97 3.13 6.09
N VAL A 210 4.09 3.83 6.81
CA VAL A 210 4.05 3.77 8.28
C VAL A 210 3.80 2.32 8.76
N ALA A 211 3.14 1.48 7.94
CA ALA A 211 3.00 0.05 8.20
C ALA A 211 4.34 -0.67 8.42
N LYS A 212 5.44 -0.22 7.79
CA LYS A 212 6.77 -0.82 7.97
C LYS A 212 7.26 -0.66 9.41
N SER A 213 7.00 0.50 10.04
CA SER A 213 7.36 0.74 11.45
C SER A 213 6.59 -0.20 12.39
N ILE A 214 5.32 -0.49 12.08
CA ILE A 214 4.51 -1.45 12.84
C ILE A 214 5.11 -2.85 12.70
N SER A 215 5.40 -3.29 11.47
CA SER A 215 6.05 -4.59 11.22
C SER A 215 7.40 -4.73 11.93
N ALA A 216 8.24 -3.69 11.85
CA ALA A 216 9.54 -3.68 12.54
C ALA A 216 9.39 -3.74 14.07
N THR A 217 8.37 -3.06 14.63
CA THR A 217 8.09 -3.11 16.08
C THR A 217 7.67 -4.50 16.53
N ILE A 218 6.79 -5.18 15.78
CA ILE A 218 6.36 -6.54 16.07
C ILE A 218 7.54 -7.52 16.01
N LEU A 219 8.40 -7.42 14.98
CA LEU A 219 9.58 -8.26 14.85
C LEU A 219 10.61 -7.97 15.94
N GLY A 220 10.77 -6.71 16.35
CA GLY A 220 11.60 -6.34 17.51
C GLY A 220 11.12 -6.99 18.81
N ALA A 221 9.81 -6.98 19.06
CA ALA A 221 9.22 -7.67 20.21
C ALA A 221 9.43 -9.19 20.12
N ALA A 222 9.23 -9.80 18.95
CA ALA A 222 9.48 -11.21 18.73
C ALA A 222 10.95 -11.59 18.99
N ARG A 223 11.90 -10.77 18.52
CA ARG A 223 13.33 -10.96 18.77
C ARG A 223 13.69 -10.81 20.24
N ARG A 224 13.10 -9.83 20.94
CA ARG A 224 13.29 -9.62 22.39
C ARG A 224 12.79 -10.82 23.20
N ASN A 225 11.69 -11.43 22.77
CA ASN A 225 11.10 -12.61 23.41
C ASN A 225 11.76 -13.93 22.99
N GLY A 226 12.77 -13.90 22.12
CA GLY A 226 13.49 -15.10 21.66
C GLY A 226 12.72 -15.96 20.65
N HIS A 227 11.69 -15.41 19.99
CA HIS A 227 10.90 -16.15 18.98
C HIS A 227 11.59 -16.22 17.61
N ILE A 228 12.47 -15.27 17.30
CA ILE A 228 13.18 -15.19 16.03
C ILE A 228 14.64 -14.79 16.25
N ASP A 229 15.49 -15.10 15.29
CA ASP A 229 16.84 -14.53 15.16
C ASP A 229 16.93 -13.75 13.85
N LEU A 230 17.44 -12.51 13.91
CA LEU A 230 17.48 -11.61 12.74
C LEU A 230 18.57 -12.01 11.75
N ASP A 231 19.62 -12.68 12.21
CA ASP A 231 20.75 -13.10 11.38
C ASP A 231 20.53 -14.48 10.75
N TYR A 232 19.35 -15.07 10.96
CA TYR A 232 18.94 -16.30 10.29
C TYR A 232 18.37 -15.99 8.88
N PRO A 233 18.61 -16.85 7.88
CA PRO A 233 18.01 -16.72 6.54
C PRO A 233 16.49 -16.56 6.58
N ALA A 234 15.96 -15.69 5.74
CA ALA A 234 14.53 -15.53 5.54
C ALA A 234 13.95 -16.84 5.01
N VAL A 235 13.11 -17.50 5.81
CA VAL A 235 12.53 -18.81 5.47
C VAL A 235 11.39 -18.67 4.45
N ILE A 236 11.73 -18.20 3.25
CA ILE A 236 10.84 -18.09 2.10
C ILE A 236 11.01 -19.36 1.27
N ALA A 237 9.98 -20.18 1.23
CA ALA A 237 10.03 -21.51 0.61
C ALA A 237 10.55 -21.46 -0.84
N ASP A 238 10.09 -20.49 -1.62
CA ASP A 238 10.47 -20.35 -3.04
C ASP A 238 11.95 -20.01 -3.25
N TRP A 239 12.63 -19.44 -2.24
CA TRP A 239 14.06 -19.09 -2.30
C TRP A 239 14.97 -20.27 -1.94
N ASN A 240 14.42 -21.35 -1.35
CA ASN A 240 15.19 -22.51 -0.94
C ASN A 240 15.34 -23.59 -2.03
N ASN A 241 14.96 -23.27 -3.28
CA ASN A 241 15.00 -24.20 -4.40
C ASN A 241 16.35 -24.15 -5.14
N GLY A 242 17.12 -25.24 -5.06
CA GLY A 242 18.35 -25.41 -5.82
C GLY A 242 19.47 -24.44 -5.41
N ALA A 243 20.00 -23.70 -6.40
CA ALA A 243 21.13 -22.79 -6.24
C ALA A 243 20.71 -21.30 -6.23
N ASP A 244 19.45 -21.00 -5.86
CA ASP A 244 18.98 -19.61 -5.77
C ASP A 244 19.78 -18.85 -4.71
N PRO A 245 20.53 -17.78 -5.08
CA PRO A 245 21.38 -17.05 -4.14
C PRO A 245 20.58 -16.30 -3.07
N ARG A 246 19.26 -16.07 -3.27
CA ARG A 246 18.41 -15.37 -2.31
C ARG A 246 18.21 -16.14 -1.01
N ARG A 247 18.53 -17.44 -0.97
CA ARG A 247 18.52 -18.26 0.25
C ARG A 247 19.43 -17.74 1.36
N GLU A 248 20.41 -16.90 1.03
CA GLU A 248 21.35 -16.32 2.00
C GLU A 248 20.85 -14.99 2.58
N ILE A 249 19.77 -14.41 2.02
CA ILE A 249 19.17 -13.17 2.53
C ILE A 249 18.59 -13.44 3.91
N THR A 250 19.06 -12.70 4.92
CA THR A 250 18.61 -12.81 6.31
C THR A 250 17.34 -12.00 6.58
N LEU A 251 16.70 -12.24 7.72
CA LEU A 251 15.62 -11.36 8.19
C LEU A 251 16.11 -9.91 8.39
N ARG A 252 17.37 -9.71 8.80
CA ARG A 252 17.96 -8.38 8.93
C ARG A 252 18.04 -7.66 7.59
N ASP A 253 18.48 -8.35 6.54
CA ASP A 253 18.57 -7.77 5.19
C ASP A 253 17.18 -7.31 4.73
N LEU A 254 16.14 -8.14 4.91
CA LEU A 254 14.76 -7.76 4.58
C LEU A 254 14.25 -6.52 5.33
N LEU A 255 14.75 -6.28 6.55
CA LEU A 255 14.34 -5.14 7.38
C LEU A 255 15.12 -3.86 7.07
N GLN A 256 16.29 -3.98 6.44
CA GLN A 256 17.20 -2.86 6.19
C GLN A 256 17.28 -2.45 4.71
N MET A 257 16.66 -3.23 3.82
CA MET A 257 16.69 -3.06 2.35
C MET A 257 18.12 -3.12 1.80
#